data_AF-A0A924S3M3-F1
#
_entry.id   AF-A0A924S3M3-F1
#
_cell.length_a   1.000
_cell.length_b   1.000
_cell.length_c   1.000
_cell.angle_alpha   90.00
_cell.angle_beta   90.00
_cell.angle_gamma   90.00
#
_symmetry.space_group_name_H-M   'P 1'
#
loop_
_entity.id
_entity.type
_entity.pdbx_description
1 polymer ?
#
loop_
_entity_poly.entity_id
_entity_poly.type
_entity_poly.pdbx_seq_one_letter_code
_entity_poly.pdbx_strand_id
1 'polypeptide(L)' 'DFAFRVGLPAKSGVGGGILAVMPGQYAVCVWSPALEPSGNSLAGSLALERFTTLTGQSIF' A
#
# COMPACT_ATOMS: atom_id res chain seq x y z
N ASP A 1 8.88 -6.61 -5.05
CA ASP A 1 8.97 -5.14 -5.15
C ASP A 1 8.07 -4.46 -4.12
N PHE A 2 6.74 -4.51 -4.28
CA PHE A 2 5.77 -3.84 -3.39
C PHE A 2 6.02 -4.05 -1.89
N ALA A 3 6.19 -5.29 -1.43
CA ALA A 3 6.39 -5.57 0.00
C ALA A 3 7.63 -4.87 0.58
N PHE A 4 8.75 -4.86 -0.14
CA PHE A 4 9.99 -4.22 0.31
C PHE A 4 9.90 -2.69 0.29
N ARG A 5 9.21 -2.12 -0.68
CA ARG A 5 9.02 -0.67 -0.78
C ARG A 5 7.98 -0.13 0.20
N VAL A 6 6.86 -0.81 0.34
CA VAL A 6 5.74 -0.37 1.18
C VAL A 6 5.92 -0.79 2.63
N GLY A 7 6.49 -1.95 2.91
CA GLY A 7 6.74 -2.39 4.28
C GLY A 7 5.53 -2.96 5.01
N LEU A 8 4.41 -3.22 4.34
CA LEU A 8 3.18 -3.73 4.94
C LEU A 8 2.59 -4.91 4.13
N PRO A 9 2.05 -5.95 4.79
CA PRO A 9 1.15 -6.91 4.16
C PRO A 9 -0.06 -6.19 3.54
N ALA A 10 -0.36 -6.49 2.27
CA ALA A 10 -1.43 -5.80 1.56
C ALA A 10 -2.12 -6.69 0.52
N LYS A 11 -3.37 -6.32 0.19
CA LYS A 11 -4.13 -6.87 -0.94
C LYS A 11 -4.72 -5.74 -1.78
N SER A 12 -4.52 -5.80 -3.09
CA SER A 12 -5.08 -4.87 -4.07
C SER A 12 -6.28 -5.46 -4.83
N GLY A 13 -7.07 -4.58 -5.45
CA GLY A 13 -8.10 -4.92 -6.42
C GLY A 13 -8.13 -3.95 -7.60
N VAL A 14 -8.56 -4.42 -8.77
CA VAL A 14 -8.59 -3.64 -10.04
C VAL A 14 -9.54 -2.44 -10.01
N GLY A 15 -10.39 -2.31 -8.98
CA GLY A 15 -11.12 -1.07 -8.70
C GLY A 15 -10.24 0.07 -8.15
N GLY A 16 -8.93 -0.16 -7.98
CA GLY A 16 -7.95 0.83 -7.51
C GLY A 16 -7.77 0.87 -6.00
N GLY A 17 -8.42 -0.04 -5.26
CA GLY A 17 -8.28 -0.14 -3.80
C GLY A 17 -7.08 -0.99 -3.39
N ILE A 18 -6.38 -0.58 -2.33
CA ILE A 18 -5.35 -1.37 -1.66
C ILE A 18 -5.60 -1.31 -0.15
N LEU A 19 -5.79 -2.47 0.47
CA LEU A 19 -5.87 -2.62 1.92
C LEU A 19 -4.53 -3.16 2.44
N ALA A 20 -3.93 -2.47 3.40
CA ALA A 20 -2.70 -2.89 4.06
C ALA A 20 -2.87 -2.91 5.59
N VAL A 21 -2.07 -3.71 6.30
CA VAL A 21 -2.21 -3.92 7.73
C VAL A 21 -0.85 -3.81 8.43
N MET A 22 -0.79 -3.06 9.53
CA MET A 22 0.28 -3.16 10.52
C MET A 22 -0.18 -4.12 11.64
N PRO A 23 0.40 -5.33 11.75
CA PRO A 23 -0.07 -6.33 12.69
C PRO A 23 -0.16 -5.81 14.13
N GLY A 24 -1.32 -5.99 14.77
CA GLY A 24 -1.57 -5.59 16.15
C GLY A 24 -1.72 -4.08 16.38
N GLN A 25 -1.68 -3.24 15.33
CA GLN A 25 -1.76 -1.78 15.49
C GLN A 25 -2.93 -1.18 14.70
N TYR A 26 -2.94 -1.32 13.37
CA TYR A 26 -3.97 -0.69 12.53
C TYR A 26 -4.09 -1.35 11.14
N ALA A 27 -5.16 -0.99 10.44
CA ALA A 27 -5.31 -1.19 9.01
C ALA A 27 -5.36 0.18 8.31
N VAL A 28 -4.80 0.26 7.10
CA VAL A 28 -4.81 1.44 6.24
C VAL A 28 -5.32 1.06 4.86
N CYS A 29 -6.19 1.90 4.29
CA CYS A 29 -6.74 1.70 2.97
C CYS A 29 -6.48 2.94 2.12
N VAL A 30 -6.12 2.70 0.86
CA VAL A 30 -5.98 3.74 -0.17
C VAL A 30 -6.85 3.38 -1.36
N TRP A 31 -7.34 4.39 -2.06
CA TRP A 31 -8.10 4.21 -3.28
C TRP A 31 -7.74 5.27 -4.32
N SER A 32 -7.36 4.81 -5.51
CA SER A 32 -7.27 5.64 -6.71
C SER A 32 -7.43 4.77 -7.95
N PRO A 33 -8.36 5.09 -8.87
CA PRO A 33 -8.75 4.20 -9.96
C PRO A 33 -7.70 4.01 -11.05
N ALA A 34 -6.72 4.91 -11.16
CA ALA A 34 -5.67 4.81 -12.17
C ALA A 34 -4.69 3.67 -11.82
N LEU A 35 -4.59 2.67 -12.71
CA LEU A 35 -3.76 1.49 -12.52
C LEU A 35 -2.45 1.57 -13.33
N GLU A 36 -1.38 1.02 -12.78
CA GLU A 36 -0.16 0.72 -13.54
C GLU A 36 -0.30 -0.61 -14.31
N PRO A 37 0.67 -0.98 -15.18
CA PRO A 37 0.59 -2.21 -15.97
C PRO A 37 0.40 -3.51 -15.18
N SER A 38 0.81 -3.53 -13.90
CA SER A 38 0.63 -4.68 -13.00
C SER A 38 -0.80 -4.81 -12.44
N GLY A 39 -1.68 -3.84 -12.71
CA GLY A 39 -3.06 -3.79 -12.23
C GLY A 39 -3.24 -3.20 -10.82
N ASN A 40 -2.17 -2.69 -10.21
CA ASN A 40 -2.22 -1.98 -8.93
C ASN A 40 -2.46 -0.48 -9.12
N SER A 41 -3.08 0.16 -8.12
CA SER A 41 -3.19 1.61 -8.10
C SER A 41 -1.80 2.24 -7.96
N LEU A 42 -1.35 3.01 -8.95
CA LEU A 42 -0.03 3.68 -8.91
C LEU A 42 0.01 4.68 -7.75
N ALA A 43 -0.98 5.58 -7.70
CA ALA A 43 -1.09 6.58 -6.65
C ALA A 43 -1.29 5.94 -5.26
N GLY A 44 -2.10 4.88 -5.17
CA GLY A 44 -2.30 4.15 -3.91
C GLY A 44 -1.01 3.52 -3.39
N SER A 45 -0.25 2.87 -4.27
CA SER A 45 1.03 2.24 -3.89
C SER A 45 2.06 3.27 -3.40
N LEU A 46 2.18 4.40 -4.11
CA LEU A 46 3.07 5.51 -3.72
C LEU A 46 2.63 6.15 -2.40
N ALA A 47 1.33 6.28 -2.15
CA ALA A 47 0.82 6.81 -0.90
C ALA A 47 1.17 5.91 0.29
N LEU A 48 1.07 4.58 0.14
CA LEU A 48 1.43 3.63 1.18
C LEU A 48 2.95 3.62 1.46
N GLU A 49 3.78 3.64 0.42
CA GLU A 49 5.25 3.77 0.55
C GLU A 49 5.64 5.08 1.25
N ARG A 50 5.00 6.20 0.88
CA ARG A 50 5.26 7.48 1.53
C ARG A 50 4.78 7.50 2.98
N PHE A 51 3.64 6.86 3.26
CA PHE A 51 3.13 6.73 4.62
C PHE A 51 4.12 5.99 5.52
N THR A 52 4.61 4.82 5.11
CA THR A 52 5.57 4.04 5.92
C THR A 52 6.94 4.72 6.03
N THR A 53 7.37 5.45 4.99
CA THR A 53 8.57 6.30 5.05
C THR A 53 8.43 7.41 6.10
N LEU A 54 7.29 8.09 6.16
CA LEU A 54 7.06 9.20 7.09
C LEU A 54 6.83 8.73 8.53
N THR A 55 6.18 7.59 8.72
CA THR A 55 5.87 7.05 10.06
C THR A 55 6.99 6.16 10.61
N GLY A 56 7.92 5.70 9.75
CA GLY A 56 8.93 4.71 10.12
C GLY A 56 8.34 3.32 10.42
N GLN A 57 7.13 3.04 9.93
CA GLN A 57 6.40 1.81 10.25
C GLN A 57 6.49 0.82 9.09
N SER A 58 7.30 -0.22 9.28
CA SER A 58 7.49 -1.33 8.35
C SER A 58 7.60 -2.64 9.15
N ILE A 59 7.17 -3.75 8.55
CA ILE A 59 7.42 -5.10 9.10
C ILE A 59 8.76 -5.71 8.66
N PHE A 60 9.50 -5.00 7.81
CA PHE A 60 10.89 -5.27 7.41
C PHE A 60 11.83 -4.24 8.01
#